data_AF-A0A1Q6L3U2-F1
#
_entry.id   AF-A0A1Q6L3U2-F1
#
_cell.length_a   1.000
_cell.length_b   1.000
_cell.length_c   1.000
_cell.angle_alpha   90.00
_cell.angle_beta   90.00
_cell.angle_gamma   90.00
#
_symmetry.space_group_name_H-M   'P 1'
#
loop_
_entity.id
_entity.type
_entity.pdbx_description
1 polymer ?
#
loop_
_entity_poly.entity_id
_entity_poly.type
_entity_poly.pdbx_seq_one_letter_code
_entity_poly.pdbx_strand_id
1 'polypeptide(L)'
;MSKLLIQYEELKKKNSKKIYIFKVGIFYNILNEDARLVSKEIGLKLTDLSPELIKCGFPLSALEKYTNLLSEHHIEFEVVSNPASSPQNTSYDNIIKEIQGLDLNNTTCKEAFDILYNIQQKIKNIQ
;
A
#
# COMPACT_ATOMS: atom_id res chain seq x y z
N MET A 1 -9.36 10.85 13.01
CA MET A 1 -8.32 11.06 11.97
C MET A 1 -7.96 9.72 11.34
N SER A 2 -7.69 9.69 10.03
CA SER A 2 -7.32 8.44 9.34
C SER A 2 -5.93 7.96 9.76
N LYS A 3 -5.71 6.64 9.81
CA LYS A 3 -4.41 6.02 10.16
C LYS A 3 -3.26 6.53 9.29
N LEU A 4 -3.54 6.75 8.01
CA LEU A 4 -2.59 7.29 7.05
C LEU A 4 -2.18 8.73 7.37
N LEU A 5 -3.15 9.58 7.73
CA LEU A 5 -2.87 10.97 8.10
C LEU A 5 -2.05 11.05 9.40
N ILE A 6 -2.37 10.22 10.39
CA ILE A 6 -1.59 10.16 11.65
C ILE A 6 -0.13 9.79 11.36
N GLN A 7 0.11 8.77 10.53
CA GLN A 7 1.46 8.35 10.15
C GLN A 7 2.22 9.46 9.40
N TYR A 8 1.54 10.18 8.50
CA TYR A 8 2.12 11.33 7.82
C TYR A 8 2.55 12.41 8.82
N GLU A 9 1.68 12.82 9.73
CA GLU A 9 2.01 13.84 10.74
C GLU A 9 3.17 13.41 11.65
N GLU A 10 3.24 12.14 12.03
CA GLU A 10 4.36 11.58 12.80
C GLU A 10 5.69 11.63 12.04
N LEU A 11 5.68 11.35 10.75
CA LEU A 11 6.87 11.42 9.90
C LEU A 11 7.31 12.87 9.68
N LYS A 12 6.37 13.79 9.43
CA LYS A 12 6.66 15.22 9.29
C LYS A 12 7.23 15.84 10.58
N LYS A 13 6.87 15.32 11.77
CA LYS A 13 7.51 15.70 13.04
C LYS A 13 8.99 15.31 13.11
N LYS A 14 9.39 14.19 12.47
CA LYS A 14 10.78 13.73 12.45
C LYS A 14 11.61 14.48 11.42
N ASN A 15 11.08 14.66 10.22
CA ASN A 15 11.71 15.47 9.19
C ASN A 15 10.64 16.16 8.34
N SER A 16 10.47 17.47 8.57
CA SER A 16 9.46 18.26 7.89
C SER A 16 9.83 18.66 6.46
N LYS A 17 11.11 18.56 6.07
CA LYS A 17 11.57 18.95 4.73
C LYS A 17 11.38 17.84 3.70
N LYS A 18 11.43 16.58 4.15
CA LYS A 18 11.31 15.42 3.28
C LYS A 18 9.86 15.19 2.84
N ILE A 19 9.68 14.79 1.58
CA ILE A 19 8.42 14.32 1.02
C ILE A 19 8.21 12.85 1.33
N TYR A 20 7.06 12.50 1.90
CA TYR A 20 6.72 11.11 2.21
C TYR A 20 5.75 10.53 1.17
N ILE A 21 6.17 9.45 0.53
CA ILE A 21 5.41 8.76 -0.52
C ILE A 21 4.81 7.48 0.07
N PHE A 22 3.48 7.40 0.18
CA PHE A 22 2.77 6.29 0.79
C PHE A 22 2.20 5.34 -0.26
N LYS A 23 2.53 4.05 -0.16
CA LYS A 23 1.85 3.02 -0.95
C LYS A 23 0.46 2.75 -0.38
N VAL A 24 -0.59 3.01 -1.18
CA VAL A 24 -1.98 2.71 -0.84
C VAL A 24 -2.65 2.03 -2.03
N GLY A 25 -2.93 0.74 -1.89
CA GLY A 25 -3.44 -0.08 -2.99
C GLY A 25 -2.46 -0.13 -4.15
N ILE A 26 -2.94 0.20 -5.36
CA ILE A 26 -2.14 0.22 -6.60
C ILE A 26 -1.49 1.59 -6.90
N PHE A 27 -1.54 2.53 -5.95
CA PHE A 27 -0.99 3.88 -6.10
C PHE A 27 0.01 4.24 -5.02
N TYR A 28 0.97 5.07 -5.40
CA TYR A 28 1.71 5.91 -4.48
C TYR A 28 0.98 7.23 -4.29
N ASN A 29 0.83 7.66 -3.04
CA ASN A 29 0.11 8.87 -2.65
C ASN A 29 1.00 9.75 -1.78
N ILE A 30 0.93 11.05 -2.03
CA ILE A 30 1.62 12.11 -1.29
C ILE A 30 0.52 13.03 -0.78
N LEU A 31 0.62 13.52 0.46
CA LEU A 31 -0.49 14.13 1.19
C LEU A 31 -0.26 15.61 1.50
N ASN A 32 -1.33 16.38 1.59
CA ASN A 32 -1.40 17.75 2.09
C ASN A 32 -0.34 18.67 1.47
N GLU A 33 0.49 19.33 2.30
CA GLU A 33 1.47 20.30 1.82
C GLU A 33 2.52 19.68 0.91
N ASP A 34 2.92 18.43 1.18
CA ASP A 34 3.80 17.68 0.29
C ASP A 34 3.14 17.47 -1.08
N ALA A 35 1.82 17.21 -1.11
CA ALA A 35 1.07 17.05 -2.35
C ALA A 35 1.01 18.36 -3.15
N ARG A 36 0.80 19.49 -2.48
CA ARG A 36 0.77 20.82 -3.12
C ARG A 36 2.12 21.17 -3.73
N LEU A 37 3.21 20.93 -2.99
CA LEU A 37 4.56 21.16 -3.49
C LEU A 37 4.84 20.32 -4.72
N VAL A 38 4.61 19.00 -4.62
CA VAL A 38 4.87 18.08 -5.72
C VAL A 38 3.98 18.39 -6.93
N SER A 39 2.71 18.72 -6.72
CA SER A 39 1.83 19.15 -7.82
C SER A 39 2.36 20.38 -8.55
N LYS A 40 2.88 21.36 -7.82
CA LYS A 40 3.46 22.58 -8.38
C LYS A 40 4.73 22.31 -9.17
N GLU A 41 5.64 21.51 -8.61
CA GLU A 41 6.97 21.29 -9.19
C GLU A 41 6.97 20.30 -10.36
N ILE A 42 6.22 19.19 -10.25
CA ILE A 42 6.23 18.11 -11.25
C ILE A 42 4.88 17.89 -11.95
N GLY A 43 3.88 18.74 -11.70
CA GLY A 43 2.61 18.75 -12.44
C GLY A 43 1.65 17.60 -12.12
N LEU A 44 1.81 16.90 -10.99
CA LEU A 44 0.85 15.87 -10.59
C LEU A 44 -0.50 16.47 -10.22
N LYS A 45 -1.59 15.84 -10.67
CA LYS A 45 -2.95 16.30 -10.38
C LYS A 45 -3.26 16.19 -8.88
N LEU A 46 -3.67 17.30 -8.27
CA LEU A 46 -4.22 17.31 -6.92
C LEU A 46 -5.63 16.73 -6.90
N THR A 47 -5.97 16.06 -5.81
CA THR A 47 -7.28 15.48 -5.56
C THR A 47 -7.62 15.65 -4.09
N ASP A 48 -8.78 16.23 -3.81
CA ASP A 48 -9.32 16.34 -2.47
C ASP A 48 -10.12 15.07 -2.14
N LEU A 49 -9.79 14.38 -1.05
CA LEU A 49 -10.56 13.22 -0.57
C LEU A 49 -11.57 13.63 0.48
N SER A 50 -11.21 14.66 1.24
CA SER A 50 -12.04 15.30 2.24
C SER A 50 -11.53 16.74 2.41
N PRO A 51 -12.29 17.62 3.09
CA PRO A 51 -11.85 19.01 3.34
C PRO A 51 -10.50 19.11 4.06
N GLU A 52 -10.10 18.06 4.78
CA GLU A 52 -8.87 18.01 5.57
C GLU A 52 -7.74 17.19 4.92
N LEU A 53 -8.01 16.55 3.76
CA LEU A 53 -7.06 15.63 3.12
C LEU A 53 -6.98 15.87 1.62
N ILE A 54 -5.85 16.44 1.23
CA ILE A 54 -5.48 16.65 -0.17
C ILE A 54 -4.40 15.64 -0.52
N LYS A 55 -4.40 15.13 -1.74
CA LYS A 55 -3.33 14.27 -2.22
C LYS A 55 -2.99 14.49 -3.67
N CYS A 56 -1.80 14.05 -4.05
CA CYS A 56 -1.44 13.73 -5.42
C CYS A 56 -0.79 12.34 -5.44
N GLY A 57 -0.59 11.77 -6.63
CA GLY A 57 -0.05 10.42 -6.70
C GLY A 57 0.11 9.89 -8.12
N PHE A 58 0.65 8.69 -8.20
CA PHE A 58 0.94 7.98 -9.45
C PHE A 58 0.83 6.46 -9.24
N PRO A 59 0.59 5.67 -10.30
CA PRO A 59 0.48 4.22 -10.18
C PRO A 59 1.80 3.59 -9.73
N LEU A 60 1.71 2.42 -9.07
CA LEU A 60 2.88 1.65 -8.62
C LEU A 60 3.92 1.42 -9.72
N SER A 61 3.47 1.15 -10.95
CA SER A 61 4.34 0.89 -12.11
C SER A 61 5.19 2.08 -12.53
N ALA A 62 4.85 3.30 -12.09
CA ALA A 62 5.55 4.52 -12.47
C ALA A 62 6.51 5.03 -11.39
N LEU A 63 6.85 4.21 -10.38
CA LEU A 63 7.69 4.64 -9.27
C LEU A 63 9.00 5.29 -9.73
N GLU A 64 9.78 4.56 -10.54
CA GLU A 64 11.09 5.00 -11.02
C GLU A 64 11.01 6.34 -11.76
N LYS A 65 10.02 6.47 -12.66
CA LYS A 65 9.77 7.72 -13.40
C LYS A 65 9.60 8.91 -12.46
N TYR A 66 8.74 8.77 -11.45
CA TYR A 66 8.41 9.90 -10.57
C TYR A 66 9.47 10.14 -9.49
N THR A 67 10.18 9.12 -9.02
CA THR A 67 11.33 9.32 -8.13
C THR A 67 12.48 10.04 -8.84
N ASN A 68 12.70 9.74 -10.12
CA ASN A 68 13.72 10.44 -10.92
C ASN A 68 13.35 11.92 -11.10
N LEU A 69 12.08 12.22 -11.43
CA LEU A 69 11.60 13.60 -11.52
C LEU A 69 11.76 14.37 -10.19
N LEU A 70 11.46 13.74 -9.05
CA LEU A 70 11.66 14.37 -7.75
C LEU A 70 13.14 14.68 -7.50
N SER A 71 14.04 13.75 -7.85
CA SER A 71 15.49 13.96 -7.73
C SER A 71 16.01 15.07 -8.64
N GLU A 72 15.52 15.16 -9.89
CA GLU A 72 15.88 16.25 -10.83
C GLU A 72 15.49 17.63 -10.29
N HIS A 73 14.36 17.71 -9.58
CA HIS A 73 13.91 18.92 -8.89
C HIS A 73 14.56 19.13 -7.52
N HIS A 74 15.56 18.32 -7.15
CA HIS A 74 16.27 18.38 -5.86
C HIS A 74 15.34 18.24 -4.64
N ILE A 75 14.24 17.50 -4.81
CA ILE A 75 13.27 17.23 -3.76
C ILE A 75 13.70 15.96 -3.01
N GLU A 76 14.04 16.09 -1.73
CA GLU A 76 14.29 14.93 -0.87
C GLU A 76 12.97 14.17 -0.61
N PHE A 77 12.97 12.87 -0.87
CA PHE A 77 11.80 12.02 -0.65
C PHE A 77 12.14 10.71 0.05
N GLU A 78 11.13 10.08 0.64
CA GLU A 78 11.21 8.73 1.18
C GLU A 78 9.94 7.97 0.84
N VAL A 79 10.13 6.80 0.22
CA VAL A 79 9.04 5.85 -0.01
C VAL A 79 8.78 5.13 1.30
N VAL A 80 7.65 5.46 1.93
CA VAL A 80 7.22 4.86 3.18
C VAL A 80 6.84 3.42 2.89
N SER A 81 7.81 2.55 3.12
CA SER A 81 7.61 1.10 3.14
C SER A 81 6.82 0.80 4.38
N ASN A 82 5.49 0.81 4.29
CA ASN A 82 4.70 0.33 5.40
C ASN A 82 5.02 -1.17 5.50
N PRO A 83 5.51 -1.70 6.64
CA PRO A 83 5.57 -3.16 6.82
C PRO A 83 4.18 -3.79 6.73
N ALA A 84 3.12 -2.97 6.79
CA ALA A 84 1.73 -3.32 6.49
C ALA A 84 1.30 -3.08 5.02
N SER A 85 2.24 -2.88 4.09
CA SER A 85 1.98 -2.68 2.64
C SER A 85 2.57 -3.77 1.72
N SER A 86 3.00 -4.90 2.28
CA SER A 86 2.39 -6.16 1.85
C SER A 86 0.92 -6.07 2.26
N PRO A 87 -0.06 -6.43 1.42
CA PRO A 87 -1.45 -6.40 1.86
C PRO A 87 -1.51 -7.08 3.23
N GLN A 88 -1.98 -6.38 4.26
CA GLN A 88 -2.33 -7.04 5.50
C GLN A 88 -3.51 -7.93 5.18
N ASN A 89 -3.15 -9.12 4.78
CA ASN A 89 -3.98 -10.28 4.62
C ASN A 89 -3.10 -11.44 5.08
N THR A 90 -2.40 -11.32 6.22
CA THR A 90 -1.67 -12.45 6.83
C THR A 90 -2.55 -13.70 6.87
N SER A 91 -3.85 -13.50 7.10
CA SER A 91 -4.86 -14.56 7.03
C SER A 91 -5.06 -15.14 5.62
N TYR A 92 -5.16 -14.33 4.56
CA TYR A 92 -5.28 -14.87 3.18
C TYR A 92 -3.94 -15.35 2.61
N ASP A 93 -2.82 -14.75 2.96
CA ASP A 93 -1.47 -15.20 2.58
C ASP A 93 -1.20 -16.61 3.14
N ASN A 94 -1.66 -16.88 4.36
CA ASN A 94 -1.59 -18.23 4.94
C ASN A 94 -2.46 -19.21 4.15
N ILE A 95 -3.67 -18.82 3.74
CA ILE A 95 -4.54 -19.66 2.90
C ILE A 95 -3.89 -19.91 1.53
N ILE A 96 -3.28 -18.91 0.92
CA ILE A 96 -2.59 -19.04 -0.38
C ILE A 96 -1.40 -20.00 -0.27
N LYS A 97 -0.58 -19.88 0.77
CA LYS A 97 0.55 -20.78 1.01
C LYS A 97 0.10 -22.22 1.24
N GLU A 98 -1.00 -22.40 1.98
CA GLU A 98 -1.61 -23.72 2.21
C GLU A 98 -2.06 -24.35 0.89
N ILE A 99 -2.74 -23.59 0.03
CA ILE A 99 -3.17 -24.06 -1.30
C ILE A 99 -1.96 -24.39 -2.20
N GLN A 100 -0.93 -23.54 -2.20
CA GLN A 100 0.30 -23.75 -2.99
C GLN A 100 1.07 -25.01 -2.56
N GLY A 101 0.96 -25.40 -1.29
CA GLY A 101 1.63 -26.58 -0.74
C GLY A 101 0.88 -27.90 -0.93
N LEU A 102 -0.29 -27.90 -1.58
CA LEU A 102 -1.09 -29.12 -1.75
C LEU A 102 -0.48 -30.06 -2.80
N ASP A 103 -0.29 -31.32 -2.42
CA ASP A 103 0.08 -32.39 -3.35
C ASP A 103 -1.19 -33.07 -3.89
N LEU A 104 -1.67 -32.58 -5.04
CA LEU A 104 -2.89 -33.07 -5.67
C LEU A 104 -2.79 -34.53 -6.16
N ASN A 105 -1.57 -35.07 -6.35
CA ASN A 105 -1.39 -36.44 -6.84
C ASN A 105 -1.57 -37.49 -5.74
N ASN A 106 -1.35 -37.10 -4.48
CA ASN A 106 -1.42 -37.98 -3.32
C ASN A 106 -2.55 -37.64 -2.36
N THR A 107 -3.34 -36.60 -2.64
CA THR A 107 -4.49 -36.21 -1.82
C THR A 107 -5.69 -37.11 -2.13
N THR A 108 -6.28 -37.73 -1.11
CA THR A 108 -7.52 -38.52 -1.26
C THR A 108 -8.76 -37.63 -1.38
N CYS A 109 -9.86 -38.17 -1.90
CA CYS A 109 -11.12 -37.42 -2.01
C CYS A 109 -11.62 -36.86 -0.67
N LYS A 110 -11.43 -37.59 0.43
CA LYS A 110 -11.82 -37.14 1.77
C LYS A 110 -10.95 -35.96 2.21
N GLU A 111 -9.64 -36.08 2.06
CA GLU A 111 -8.69 -35.02 2.43
C GLU A 111 -8.94 -33.76 1.59
N ALA A 112 -9.19 -33.91 0.29
CA ALA A 112 -9.54 -32.79 -0.58
C ALA A 112 -10.79 -32.06 -0.07
N PHE A 113 -11.83 -32.79 0.34
CA PHE A 113 -13.04 -32.17 0.92
C PHE A 113 -12.73 -31.47 2.25
N ASP A 114 -11.96 -32.09 3.14
CA ASP A 114 -11.59 -31.53 4.43
C ASP A 114 -10.77 -30.23 4.25
N ILE A 115 -9.84 -30.20 3.29
CA ILE A 115 -9.06 -29.00 2.91
C ILE A 115 -9.99 -27.88 2.43
N LEU A 116 -10.90 -28.17 1.50
CA LEU A 116 -11.86 -27.18 0.98
C LEU A 116 -12.77 -26.64 2.07
N TYR A 117 -13.26 -27.50 2.95
CA TYR A 117 -14.09 -27.12 4.09
C TYR A 117 -13.34 -26.16 5.02
N ASN A 118 -12.09 -26.51 5.39
CA ASN A 118 -11.27 -25.69 6.28
C ASN A 118 -10.95 -24.32 5.68
N ILE A 119 -10.61 -24.27 4.38
CA ILE A 119 -10.40 -23.01 3.66
C ILE A 119 -11.68 -22.16 3.70
N GLN A 120 -12.85 -22.77 3.45
CA GLN A 120 -14.13 -22.05 3.50
C GLN A 120 -14.39 -21.45 4.89
N GLN A 121 -14.16 -22.19 5.97
CA GLN A 121 -14.33 -21.67 7.34
C GLN A 121 -13.35 -20.53 7.62
N LYS A 122 -12.08 -20.66 7.22
CA LYS A 122 -11.08 -19.60 7.36
C LYS A 122 -11.53 -18.32 6.65
N ILE A 123 -12.04 -18.41 5.42
CA ILE A 123 -12.52 -17.25 4.66
C ILE A 123 -13.73 -16.59 5.32
N LYS A 124 -14.71 -17.38 5.79
CA LYS A 124 -15.89 -16.87 6.49
C LYS A 124 -15.55 -16.12 7.77
N ASN A 125 -14.48 -16.51 8.46
CA ASN A 125 -14.03 -15.84 9.68
C ASN A 125 -13.23 -14.56 9.43
N ILE A 126 -12.85 -14.28 8.17
CA ILE A 126 -12.13 -13.05 7.79
C ILE A 126 -13.09 -11.97 7.27
N GLN A 127 -14.25 -12.36 6.73
CA GLN A 127 -15.32 -11.46 6.28
C GLN A 127 -16.22 -11.00 7.44
#